data_AF-A0A180EJM0-F1
#
_entry.id   AF-A0A180EJM0-F1
#
_cell.length_a   1.000
_cell.length_b   1.000
_cell.length_c   1.000
_cell.angle_alpha   90.00
_cell.angle_beta   90.00
_cell.angle_gamma   90.00
#
_symmetry.space_group_name_H-M   'P 1'
#
loop_
_entity.id
_entity.type
_entity.pdbx_description
1 polymer ?
#
loop_
_entity_poly.entity_id
_entity_poly.type
_entity_poly.pdbx_seq_one_letter_code
_entity_poly.pdbx_strand_id
1 'polypeptide(L)'
;MNYLTIDGMISGTGIRDTINGGYIELSEISMSAELSLKLISWLESYHSEFYGGYSDATVMRKLDKEGVTLAKQLCDELPESKVRYYSDYCQAVILTH
;
A
#
# COMPACT_ATOMS: atom_id res chain seq x y z
N MET A 1 6.54 11.36 14.02
CA MET A 1 6.66 11.39 12.55
C MET A 1 6.76 9.94 12.10
N ASN A 2 5.66 9.37 11.62
CA ASN A 2 5.59 7.94 11.29
C ASN A 2 6.02 7.76 9.84
N TYR A 3 6.74 6.68 9.54
CA TYR A 3 7.11 6.34 8.17
C TYR A 3 6.41 5.05 7.78
N LEU A 4 5.44 5.16 6.90
CA LEU A 4 4.62 4.04 6.47
C LEU A 4 5.01 3.67 5.05
N THR A 5 5.11 2.38 4.76
CA THR A 5 5.26 1.88 3.39
C THR A 5 4.08 0.98 3.08
N ILE A 6 3.33 1.29 2.03
CA ILE A 6 2.36 0.37 1.44
C ILE A 6 3.14 -0.54 0.51
N ASP A 7 3.29 -1.80 0.93
CA ASP A 7 3.97 -2.83 0.17
C ASP A 7 2.97 -3.62 -0.67
N GLY A 8 3.20 -3.63 -1.98
CA GLY A 8 2.60 -4.51 -2.98
C GLY A 8 3.62 -5.54 -3.44
N MET A 9 4.02 -6.47 -2.56
CA MET A 9 4.97 -7.51 -2.90
C MET A 9 4.28 -8.85 -3.07
N ILE A 10 4.85 -9.71 -3.92
CA ILE A 10 4.40 -11.10 -4.11
C ILE A 10 4.56 -11.89 -2.80
N SER A 11 5.59 -11.55 -2.02
CA SER A 11 5.93 -12.21 -0.75
C SER A 11 5.19 -11.63 0.47
N GLY A 12 4.48 -10.51 0.32
CA GLY A 12 3.79 -9.85 1.43
C GLY A 12 3.21 -8.49 1.07
N THR A 13 1.90 -8.36 1.21
CA THR A 13 1.13 -7.15 0.92
C THR A 13 0.61 -6.53 2.22
N GLY A 14 0.75 -5.21 2.39
CA GLY A 14 0.28 -4.55 3.61
C GLY A 14 0.89 -3.18 3.86
N ILE A 15 0.59 -2.59 5.03
CA ILE A 15 1.24 -1.36 5.49
C ILE A 15 2.34 -1.75 6.47
N ARG A 16 3.58 -1.34 6.19
CA ARG A 16 4.76 -1.63 6.98
C ARG A 16 5.30 -0.36 7.65
N ASP A 17 5.70 -0.47 8.90
CA ASP A 17 6.52 0.56 9.55
C ASP A 17 7.92 0.54 8.92
N THR A 18 8.30 1.64 8.30
CA THR A 18 9.60 1.75 7.61
C THR A 18 10.74 1.92 8.60
N ILE A 19 10.49 2.48 9.78
CA ILE A 19 11.52 2.71 10.82
C ILE A 19 11.67 1.48 11.70
N ASN A 20 10.56 0.98 12.25
CA ASN A 20 10.60 -0.13 13.20
C ASN A 20 10.68 -1.48 12.51
N GLY A 21 10.27 -1.56 11.25
CA GLY A 21 10.09 -2.81 10.54
C GLY A 21 8.86 -3.56 11.02
N GLY A 22 8.21 -4.29 10.11
CA GLY A 22 7.02 -5.07 10.41
C GLY A 22 5.72 -4.45 9.92
N TYR A 23 4.74 -5.30 9.65
CA TYR A 23 3.42 -4.88 9.20
C TYR A 23 2.60 -4.36 10.38
N ILE A 24 1.98 -3.20 10.18
CA ILE A 24 1.11 -2.55 11.14
C ILE A 24 -0.33 -2.86 10.76
N GLU A 25 -1.21 -3.08 11.73
CA GLU A 25 -2.62 -3.20 11.43
C GLU A 25 -3.24 -1.85 11.03
N LEU A 26 -4.25 -1.90 10.15
CA LEU A 26 -5.00 -0.72 9.74
C LEU A 26 -5.73 -0.05 10.91
N SER A 27 -6.04 -0.83 11.95
CA SER A 27 -6.66 -0.37 13.20
C SER A 27 -5.73 0.53 14.02
N GLU A 28 -4.42 0.37 13.90
CA GLU A 28 -3.41 1.16 14.61
C GLU A 28 -3.10 2.48 13.89
N ILE A 29 -3.53 2.61 12.63
CA ILE A 29 -3.36 3.82 11.83
C ILE A 29 -4.66 4.62 11.92
N SER A 30 -4.57 5.85 12.42
CA SER A 30 -5.71 6.77 12.48
C SER A 30 -6.06 7.30 11.08
N MET A 31 -6.72 6.47 10.27
CA MET A 31 -7.23 6.81 8.93
C MET A 31 -8.76 6.76 8.89
N SER A 32 -9.34 7.33 7.85
CA SER A 32 -10.77 7.28 7.58
C SER A 32 -11.24 5.86 7.27
N ALA A 33 -12.49 5.57 7.65
CA ALA A 33 -13.12 4.28 7.34
C ALA A 33 -13.20 4.02 5.83
N GLU A 34 -13.35 5.08 5.03
CA GLU A 34 -13.36 4.98 3.57
C GLU A 34 -12.01 4.52 3.03
N LEU A 35 -10.91 5.12 3.50
CA LEU A 35 -9.56 4.75 3.06
C LEU A 35 -9.20 3.33 3.50
N SER A 36 -9.58 2.96 4.72
CA SER A 36 -9.40 1.60 5.25
C SER A 36 -10.09 0.56 4.36
N LEU A 37 -11.35 0.79 3.98
CA LEU A 37 -12.09 -0.11 3.08
C LEU A 37 -11.44 -0.22 1.70
N LYS A 38 -10.97 0.89 1.13
CA LYS A 38 -10.28 0.88 -0.17
C LYS A 38 -8.98 0.07 -0.10
N LEU A 39 -8.25 0.19 1.01
CA LEU A 39 -6.99 -0.52 1.19
C LEU A 39 -7.21 -2.02 1.43
N ILE A 40 -8.24 -2.42 2.19
CA ILE A 40 -8.65 -3.82 2.33
C ILE A 40 -9.01 -4.41 0.96
N SER A 41 -9.83 -3.70 0.17
CA SER A 41 -10.22 -4.13 -1.18
C SER A 41 -9.01 -4.27 -2.12
N TRP A 42 -8.05 -3.36 -2.03
CA TRP A 42 -6.80 -3.44 -2.77
C TRP A 42 -5.96 -4.65 -2.37
N LEU A 43 -5.85 -4.95 -1.06
CA LEU A 43 -5.15 -6.13 -0.55
C LEU A 43 -5.80 -7.43 -1.03
N GLU A 44 -7.12 -7.52 -1.01
CA GLU A 44 -7.87 -8.67 -1.54
C GLU A 44 -7.64 -8.85 -3.04
N SER A 45 -7.60 -7.75 -3.79
CA SER A 45 -7.33 -7.78 -5.23
C SER A 45 -5.90 -8.28 -5.51
N TYR A 46 -4.92 -7.82 -4.73
CA TYR A 46 -3.54 -8.30 -4.81
C TYR A 46 -3.41 -9.79 -4.44
N HIS A 47 -4.18 -10.23 -3.44
CA HIS A 47 -4.22 -11.63 -3.03
C HIS A 47 -4.92 -12.52 -4.07
N SER A 48 -5.94 -12.02 -4.77
CA SER A 48 -6.59 -12.77 -5.86
C SER A 48 -5.61 -13.07 -6.99
N GLU A 49 -4.71 -12.14 -7.31
CA GLU A 49 -3.70 -12.32 -8.35
C GLU A 49 -2.61 -13.33 -7.99
N PHE A 50 -2.48 -13.70 -6.71
CA PHE A 50 -1.60 -14.78 -6.26
C PHE A 50 -1.93 -16.10 -6.99
N TYR A 51 -3.22 -16.41 -7.16
CA TYR A 51 -3.66 -17.60 -7.90
C TYR A 51 -3.36 -17.52 -9.40
N GLY A 52 -3.31 -16.31 -9.95
CA GLY A 52 -2.91 -16.04 -11.34
C GLY A 52 -1.39 -15.97 -11.54
N GLY A 53 -0.59 -16.17 -10.49
CA GLY A 53 0.88 -16.11 -10.54
C GLY A 53 1.42 -14.73 -10.92
N TYR A 54 0.64 -13.67 -10.69
CA TYR A 54 1.00 -12.29 -11.06
C TYR A 54 1.33 -12.12 -12.56
N SER A 55 0.73 -12.95 -13.41
CA SER A 55 1.06 -13.05 -14.84
C SER A 55 0.54 -11.89 -15.68
N ASP A 56 -0.56 -11.24 -15.25
CA ASP A 56 -1.20 -10.17 -16.01
C ASP A 56 -0.60 -8.81 -15.68
N ALA A 57 0.28 -8.33 -16.55
CA ALA A 57 0.92 -7.03 -16.47
C ALA A 57 -0.07 -5.85 -16.40
N THR A 58 -1.26 -6.00 -16.99
CA THR A 58 -2.28 -4.95 -17.02
C THR A 58 -2.94 -4.84 -15.65
N VAL A 59 -3.25 -5.98 -15.02
CA VAL A 59 -3.82 -6.03 -13.67
C VAL A 59 -2.80 -5.52 -12.65
N MET A 60 -1.55 -5.99 -12.72
CA MET A 60 -0.47 -5.51 -11.85
C MET A 60 -0.31 -3.99 -11.94
N ARG A 61 -0.24 -3.43 -13.16
CA ARG A 61 -0.12 -1.97 -13.34
C ARG A 61 -1.34 -1.21 -12.80
N LYS A 62 -2.53 -1.79 -12.83
CA LYS A 62 -3.74 -1.20 -12.24
C LYS A 62 -3.63 -1.20 -10.72
N LEU A 63 -3.23 -2.32 -10.12
CA LEU A 63 -2.99 -2.44 -8.68
C LEU A 63 -1.90 -1.47 -8.21
N ASP A 64 -0.83 -1.28 -8.98
CA ASP A 64 0.22 -0.32 -8.63
C ASP A 64 -0.29 1.12 -8.62
N LYS A 65 -1.10 1.49 -9.61
CA LYS A 65 -1.73 2.82 -9.66
C LYS A 65 -2.68 3.04 -8.48
N GLU A 66 -3.45 2.02 -8.12
CA GLU A 66 -4.34 2.07 -6.95
C GLU A 66 -3.52 2.21 -5.67
N GLY A 67 -2.45 1.43 -5.49
CA GLY A 67 -1.56 1.51 -4.33
C GLY A 67 -0.89 2.88 -4.17
N VAL A 68 -0.42 3.48 -5.27
CA VAL A 68 0.11 4.87 -5.26
C VAL A 68 -0.98 5.88 -4.88
N THR A 69 -2.21 5.67 -5.34
CA THR A 69 -3.34 6.55 -5.01
C THR A 69 -3.67 6.46 -3.52
N LEU A 70 -3.76 5.25 -2.98
CA LEU A 70 -3.96 5.00 -1.54
C LEU A 70 -2.85 5.63 -0.71
N ALA A 71 -1.60 5.52 -1.14
CA ALA A 71 -0.46 6.12 -0.46
C ALA A 71 -0.56 7.65 -0.42
N LYS A 72 -1.04 8.29 -1.49
CA LYS A 72 -1.31 9.74 -1.50
C LYS A 72 -2.43 10.11 -0.54
N GLN A 73 -3.55 9.41 -0.60
CA GLN A 73 -4.68 9.67 0.30
C GLN A 73 -4.29 9.50 1.77
N LEU A 74 -3.49 8.48 2.08
CA LEU A 74 -2.98 8.26 3.42
C LEU A 74 -2.03 9.39 3.87
N CYS A 75 -1.20 9.90 2.95
CA CYS A 75 -0.34 11.05 3.22
C CYS A 75 -1.16 12.34 3.45
N ASP A 76 -2.28 12.52 2.75
CA ASP A 76 -3.17 13.67 2.92
C ASP A 76 -3.92 13.61 4.26
N GLU A 77 -4.34 12.42 4.70
CA GLU A 77 -4.98 12.21 6.01
C GLU A 77 -4.00 12.27 7.17
N LEU A 78 -2.74 11.91 6.95
CA LEU A 78 -1.67 11.90 7.95
C LEU A 78 -0.55 12.87 7.56
N PRO A 79 -0.75 14.20 7.69
CA PRO A 79 0.24 15.20 7.28
C PRO A 79 1.56 15.12 8.06
N GLU A 80 1.55 14.52 9.25
CA GLU A 80 2.76 14.27 10.06
C GLU A 80 3.46 12.92 9.75
N SER A 81 2.96 12.17 8.77
CA SER A 81 3.50 10.87 8.37
C SER A 81 4.03 10.91 6.96
N LYS A 82 5.16 10.22 6.72
CA LYS A 82 5.69 10.00 5.38
C LYS A 82 5.23 8.65 4.88
N VAL A 83 4.43 8.64 3.83
CA VAL A 83 3.90 7.41 3.23
C VAL A 83 4.65 7.10 1.95
N ARG A 84 5.15 5.88 1.79
CA ARG A 84 5.80 5.39 0.58
C ARG A 84 4.96 4.27 -0.03
N TYR A 85 5.01 4.14 -1.34
CA TYR A 85 4.51 2.96 -2.03
C TYR A 85 5.69 2.14 -2.56
N TYR A 86 5.67 0.83 -2.34
CA TYR A 86 6.67 -0.10 -2.85
C TYR A 86 5.96 -1.28 -3.51
N SER A 87 6.39 -1.70 -4.69
CA SER A 87 5.93 -2.95 -5.30
C SER A 87 7.07 -3.65 -6.02
N ASP A 88 6.98 -4.98 -6.13
CA ASP A 88 7.94 -5.78 -6.90
C ASP A 88 7.81 -5.51 -8.41
N TYR A 89 6.62 -5.10 -8.87
CA TYR A 89 6.29 -4.96 -10.29
C TYR A 89 6.60 -3.57 -10.84
N CYS A 90 6.25 -2.53 -10.10
CA CYS A 90 6.56 -1.13 -10.42
C CYS A 90 7.41 -0.56 -9.28
N GLN A 91 8.68 -0.27 -9.60
CA GLN A 91 9.67 0.22 -8.64
C GLN A 91 9.13 1.32 -7.71
N ALA A 92 9.63 1.30 -6.46
CA ALA A 92 9.24 2.17 -5.34
C ALA A 92 8.93 3.62 -5.73
N VAL A 93 7.72 4.10 -5.37
CA VAL A 93 7.33 5.51 -5.51
C VAL A 93 7.36 6.15 -4.13
N ILE A 94 8.28 7.10 -3.95
CA ILE A 94 8.40 7.90 -2.72
C ILE A 94 7.43 9.06 -2.83
N LEU A 95 6.44 9.13 -1.92
CA LEU A 95 5.59 10.30 -1.75
C LEU A 95 6.07 11.03 -0.50
N THR A 96 6.52 12.26 -0.68
CA THR A 96 6.91 13.16 0.41
C THR A 96 6.20 14.49 0.20
N HIS A 97 5.58 15.00 1.26
CA HIS A 97 5.28 16.43 1.38
C HIS A 97 6.59 17.24 1.45
#